data_AF-A0A382TLH6-F1
#
_entry.id   AF-A0A382TLH6-F1
#
_cell.length_a   1.000
_cell.length_b   1.000
_cell.length_c   1.000
_cell.angle_alpha   90.00
_cell.angle_beta   90.00
_cell.angle_gamma   90.00
#
_symmetry.space_group_name_H-M   'P 1'
#
loop_
_entity.id
_entity.type
_entity.pdbx_description
1 polymer ?
#
loop_
_entity_poly.entity_id
_entity_poly.type
_entity_poly.pdbx_seq_one_letter_code
_entity_poly.pdbx_strand_id
1 'polypeptide(L)'
;MDDLNEKLNQLEHEGFILIKGALVPEETERLRERIFYAKEQGWQEGLNTVGNMWFDTLLDREPRLFGPLVGHPSVAPILYAMMGKQCQLRSYRAHINPGKYLQEWHMDFYGFWNEKRATGDHRLAVQPSSINTTFY
;
A
#
# COMPACT_ATOMS: atom_id res chain seq x y z
N MET A 1 -12.75 14.83 15.33
CA MET A 1 -13.20 13.47 15.74
C MET A 1 -14.26 13.00 14.75
N ASP A 2 -15.19 13.89 14.37
CA ASP A 2 -16.21 13.62 13.34
C ASP A 2 -15.63 13.31 11.95
N ASP A 3 -14.68 14.10 11.44
CA ASP A 3 -14.02 13.85 10.13
C ASP A 3 -13.30 12.49 10.04
N LEU A 4 -12.71 12.00 11.14
CA LEU A 4 -12.06 10.69 11.14
C LEU A 4 -13.11 9.58 11.08
N ASN A 5 -14.16 9.66 11.91
CA ASN A 5 -15.23 8.66 11.91
C ASN A 5 -15.97 8.62 10.56
N GLU A 6 -16.17 9.76 9.89
CA GLU A 6 -16.73 9.81 8.54
C GLU A 6 -15.86 9.06 7.54
N LYS A 7 -14.53 9.25 7.57
CA LYS A 7 -13.59 8.50 6.72
C LYS A 7 -13.59 7.01 7.01
N LEU A 8 -13.70 6.60 8.28
CA LEU A 8 -13.79 5.19 8.66
C LEU A 8 -15.09 4.56 8.15
N ASN A 9 -16.22 5.25 8.34
CA ASN A 9 -17.52 4.81 7.82
C ASN A 9 -17.50 4.70 6.29
N GLN A 10 -16.89 5.66 5.59
CA GLN A 10 -16.72 5.59 4.14
C GLN A 10 -15.87 4.39 3.74
N LEU A 11 -14.73 4.17 4.41
CA LEU A 11 -13.85 3.05 4.11
C LEU A 11 -14.54 1.69 4.33
N GLU A 12 -15.34 1.55 5.40
CA GLU A 12 -16.12 0.34 5.68
C GLU A 12 -17.25 0.13 4.67
N HIS A 13 -17.91 1.19 4.22
CA HIS A 13 -19.04 1.11 3.28
C HIS A 13 -18.59 0.92 1.83
N GLU A 14 -17.61 1.69 1.38
CA GLU A 14 -17.17 1.77 -0.02
C GLU A 14 -15.96 0.87 -0.31
N GLY A 15 -15.21 0.46 0.72
CA GLY A 15 -13.99 -0.34 0.58
C GLY A 15 -12.75 0.45 0.18
N PHE A 16 -12.87 1.76 -0.05
CA PHE A 16 -11.75 2.66 -0.32
C PHE A 16 -12.06 4.10 0.12
N ILE A 17 -11.02 4.92 0.26
CA ILE A 17 -11.13 6.38 0.44
C ILE A 17 -10.03 7.08 -0.35
N LEU A 18 -10.27 8.32 -0.74
CA LEU A 18 -9.28 9.18 -1.39
C LEU A 18 -8.86 10.33 -0.47
N ILE A 19 -7.57 10.39 -0.14
CA ILE A 19 -6.97 11.49 0.64
C ILE A 19 -6.25 12.44 -0.32
N LYS A 20 -6.92 13.52 -0.71
CA LYS A 20 -6.35 14.53 -1.61
C LYS A 20 -5.23 15.30 -0.91
N GLY A 21 -4.13 15.56 -1.64
CA GLY A 21 -2.98 16.28 -1.10
C GLY A 21 -2.26 15.51 0.02
N ALA A 22 -2.32 14.18 0.00
CA ALA A 22 -1.59 13.34 0.94
C ALA A 22 -0.07 13.59 0.86
N LEU A 23 0.45 13.88 -0.34
CA LEU A 23 1.81 14.36 -0.57
C LEU A 23 1.73 15.73 -1.25
N VAL A 24 2.72 16.58 -0.97
CA VAL A 24 2.89 17.85 -1.69
C VAL A 24 3.54 17.61 -3.06
N PRO A 25 3.30 18.47 -4.07
CA PRO A 25 3.81 18.24 -5.42
C PRO A 25 5.32 18.00 -5.50
N GLU A 26 6.10 18.71 -4.68
CA GLU A 26 7.56 18.59 -4.65
C GLU A 26 8.01 17.23 -4.10
N GLU A 27 7.28 16.68 -3.13
CA GLU A 27 7.56 15.36 -2.56
C GLU A 27 7.16 14.26 -3.54
N THR A 28 6.00 14.38 -4.17
CA THR A 28 5.54 13.46 -5.23
C THR A 28 6.56 13.41 -6.37
N GLU A 29 7.03 14.57 -6.83
CA GLU A 29 8.00 14.66 -7.92
C GLU A 29 9.34 14.03 -7.53
N ARG A 30 9.85 14.32 -6.33
CA ARG A 30 11.09 13.73 -5.82
C ARG A 30 11.02 12.21 -5.74
N LEU A 31 9.90 11.66 -5.26
CA LEU A 31 9.68 10.20 -5.21
C LEU A 31 9.61 9.61 -6.62
N ARG A 32 8.90 10.28 -7.54
CA ARG A 32 8.80 9.88 -8.95
C ARG A 32 10.19 9.82 -9.58
N GLU A 33 10.96 10.91 -9.54
CA GLU A 33 12.33 10.96 -10.06
C GLU A 33 13.18 9.83 -9.50
N ARG A 34 13.03 9.53 -8.20
CA ARG A 34 13.81 8.47 -7.58
C ARG A 34 13.42 7.06 -8.04
N ILE A 35 12.14 6.78 -8.21
CA ILE A 35 11.68 5.50 -8.76
C ILE A 35 12.17 5.34 -10.21
N PHE A 36 12.17 6.42 -11.01
CA PHE A 36 12.73 6.38 -12.36
C PHE A 36 14.25 6.21 -12.38
N TYR A 37 14.98 6.83 -11.45
CA TYR A 37 16.40 6.53 -11.27
C TYR A 37 16.61 5.04 -10.94
N ALA A 38 15.82 4.47 -10.02
CA ALA A 38 15.93 3.06 -9.66
C ALA A 38 15.75 2.14 -10.87
N LYS A 39 14.80 2.48 -11.76
CA LYS A 39 14.64 1.82 -13.07
C LYS A 39 15.91 1.91 -13.92
N GLU A 40 16.51 3.09 -14.05
CA GLU A 40 17.74 3.29 -14.83
C GLU A 40 18.93 2.49 -14.27
N GLN A 41 18.96 2.29 -12.96
CA GLN A 41 19.97 1.45 -12.30
C GLN A 41 19.66 -0.05 -12.34
N GLY A 42 18.52 -0.46 -12.92
CA GLY A 42 18.14 -1.86 -12.98
C GLY A 42 17.72 -2.46 -11.65
N TRP A 43 17.20 -1.65 -10.72
CA TRP A 43 16.81 -2.10 -9.38
C TRP A 43 15.44 -2.78 -9.30
N GLN A 44 14.71 -2.87 -10.41
CA GLN A 44 13.43 -3.56 -10.45
C GLN A 44 13.60 -5.05 -10.13
N GLU A 45 12.69 -5.61 -9.34
CA GLU A 45 12.65 -7.03 -9.03
C GLU A 45 11.89 -7.82 -10.10
N GLY A 46 11.04 -7.16 -10.90
CA GLY A 46 10.44 -7.80 -12.05
C GLY A 46 9.53 -6.92 -12.88
N LEU A 47 9.04 -7.52 -13.97
CA LEU A 47 8.05 -6.98 -14.87
C LEU A 47 7.04 -8.10 -15.16
N ASN A 48 5.77 -7.91 -14.81
CA ASN A 48 4.77 -8.94 -15.00
C ASN A 48 4.18 -8.88 -16.41
N THR A 49 3.39 -9.90 -16.75
CA THR A 49 2.76 -10.05 -18.07
C THR A 49 1.73 -8.95 -18.38
N VAL A 50 1.25 -8.22 -17.37
CA VAL A 50 0.31 -7.10 -17.54
C VAL A 50 1.00 -5.74 -17.68
N GLY A 51 2.34 -5.72 -17.77
CA GLY A 51 3.11 -4.50 -17.99
C GLY A 51 3.45 -3.72 -16.73
N ASN A 52 3.30 -4.33 -15.55
CA ASN A 52 3.67 -3.73 -14.27
C ASN A 52 5.11 -4.09 -13.89
N MET A 53 5.97 -3.09 -13.77
CA MET A 53 7.30 -3.23 -13.20
C MET A 53 7.26 -2.83 -11.73
N TRP A 54 7.77 -3.67 -10.84
CA TRP A 54 7.71 -3.43 -9.40
C TRP A 54 9.10 -3.34 -8.76
N PHE A 55 9.14 -2.59 -7.66
CA PHE A 55 10.31 -2.40 -6.82
C PHE A 55 10.01 -2.76 -5.36
N ASP A 56 10.59 -3.85 -4.84
CA ASP A 56 10.41 -4.34 -3.47
C ASP A 56 11.49 -3.79 -2.51
N THR A 57 12.69 -3.48 -3.00
CA THR A 57 13.85 -3.14 -2.14
C THR A 57 14.12 -1.65 -1.95
N LEU A 58 13.25 -0.76 -2.43
CA LEU A 58 13.48 0.69 -2.33
C LEU A 58 13.59 1.18 -0.89
N LEU A 59 12.77 0.64 0.02
CA LEU A 59 12.82 0.98 1.44
C LEU A 59 14.17 0.61 2.07
N ASP A 60 14.74 -0.54 1.69
CA ASP A 60 16.04 -0.99 2.20
C ASP A 60 17.20 -0.19 1.60
N ARG A 61 17.10 0.16 0.32
CA ARG A 61 18.12 0.92 -0.41
C ARG A 61 18.17 2.38 0.03
N GLU A 62 17.01 3.00 0.23
CA GLU A 62 16.89 4.43 0.50
C GLU A 62 15.88 4.74 1.62
N PRO A 63 16.15 4.25 2.85
CA PRO A 63 15.22 4.34 3.96
C PRO A 63 14.91 5.78 4.37
N ARG A 64 15.82 6.73 4.12
CA ARG A 64 15.58 8.16 4.41
C ARG A 64 14.53 8.79 3.52
N LEU A 65 14.36 8.28 2.30
CA LEU A 65 13.40 8.82 1.34
C LEU A 65 12.07 8.08 1.42
N PHE A 66 12.11 6.74 1.46
CA PHE A 66 10.90 5.91 1.41
C PHE A 66 10.33 5.59 2.79
N GLY A 67 11.16 5.63 3.85
CA GLY A 67 10.74 5.38 5.23
C GLY A 67 9.62 6.30 5.73
N PRO A 68 9.65 7.63 5.47
CA PRO A 68 8.57 8.54 5.87
C PRO A 68 7.17 8.18 5.31
N LEU A 69 7.11 7.41 4.22
CA LEU A 69 5.84 6.94 3.65
C LEU A 69 5.23 5.78 4.47
N VAL A 70 6.07 5.04 5.21
CA VAL A 70 5.60 3.99 6.13
C VAL A 70 4.91 4.66 7.31
N GLY A 71 3.58 4.60 7.35
CA GLY A 71 2.80 5.29 8.37
C GLY A 71 2.82 6.82 8.18
N HIS A 72 2.79 7.28 6.92
CA HIS A 72 2.71 8.71 6.61
C HIS A 72 1.62 9.43 7.43
N PRO A 73 1.82 10.67 7.92
CA PRO A 73 0.87 11.36 8.80
C PRO A 73 -0.56 11.49 8.26
N SER A 74 -0.73 11.48 6.94
CA SER A 74 -2.06 11.52 6.31
C SER A 74 -2.83 10.20 6.42
N VAL A 75 -2.15 9.05 6.53
CA VAL A 75 -2.77 7.72 6.57
C VAL A 75 -2.72 7.09 7.96
N ALA A 76 -1.69 7.40 8.76
CA ALA A 76 -1.46 6.77 10.05
C ALA A 76 -2.65 6.85 11.02
N PRO A 77 -3.38 7.98 11.16
CA PRO A 77 -4.55 8.03 12.03
C PRO A 77 -5.66 7.05 11.62
N ILE A 78 -5.86 6.88 10.31
CA ILE A 78 -6.88 5.98 9.75
C ILE A 78 -6.47 4.52 9.96
N LEU A 79 -5.22 4.18 9.63
CA LEU A 79 -4.68 2.83 9.86
C LEU A 79 -4.73 2.46 11.35
N TYR A 80 -4.34 3.38 12.23
CA TYR A 80 -4.39 3.14 13.67
C TYR A 80 -5.81 2.94 14.18
N ALA A 81 -6.77 3.73 13.71
CA ALA A 81 -8.18 3.60 14.09
C ALA A 81 -8.81 2.30 13.56
N MET A 82 -8.48 1.88 12.34
CA MET A 82 -8.99 0.65 11.73
C MET A 82 -8.35 -0.63 12.28
N MET A 83 -7.02 -0.62 12.45
CA MET A 83 -6.22 -1.84 12.65
C MET A 83 -5.63 -1.94 14.06
N GLY A 84 -5.68 -0.86 14.84
CA GLY A 84 -5.11 -0.80 16.18
C GLY A 84 -3.57 -0.85 16.22
N LYS A 85 -3.04 -1.06 17.43
CA LYS A 85 -1.59 -1.00 17.73
C LYS A 85 -0.74 -2.09 17.10
N GLN A 86 -1.36 -3.20 16.65
CA GLN A 86 -0.66 -4.34 16.09
C GLN A 86 -0.56 -4.28 14.56
N CYS A 87 -0.92 -3.16 13.94
CA CYS A 87 -0.72 -2.94 12.51
C CYS A 87 0.76 -3.06 12.16
N GLN A 88 1.09 -3.98 11.26
CA GLN A 88 2.45 -4.22 10.79
C GLN A 88 2.52 -3.99 9.28
N LEU A 89 3.65 -3.43 8.84
CA LEU A 89 3.95 -3.31 7.41
C LEU A 89 4.18 -4.71 6.84
N ARG A 90 3.32 -5.14 5.92
CA ARG A 90 3.46 -6.43 5.22
C ARG A 90 4.42 -6.36 4.03
N SER A 91 4.28 -5.31 3.23
CA SER A 91 5.07 -5.11 2.01
C SER A 91 5.16 -3.62 1.68
N TYR A 92 6.30 -3.19 1.17
CA TYR A 92 6.51 -1.87 0.60
C TYR A 92 6.87 -2.02 -0.87
N ARG A 93 6.10 -1.41 -1.77
CA ARG A 93 6.30 -1.56 -3.22
C ARG A 93 6.12 -0.24 -3.95
N ALA A 94 7.01 0.03 -4.88
CA ALA A 94 6.75 1.00 -5.94
C ALA A 94 6.45 0.29 -7.25
N HIS A 95 5.68 0.93 -8.11
CA HIS A 95 5.30 0.40 -9.40
C HIS A 95 5.48 1.45 -10.49
N ILE A 96 5.95 1.01 -11.66
CA ILE A 96 5.88 1.80 -12.89
C ILE A 96 5.29 0.93 -14.00
N ASN A 97 4.57 1.57 -14.92
CA ASN A 97 3.94 0.90 -16.05
C ASN A 97 4.58 1.41 -17.35
N PRO A 98 5.72 0.83 -17.80
CA PRO A 98 6.50 1.37 -18.92
C PRO A 98 5.88 1.08 -20.30
N GLY A 99 4.80 0.30 -20.36
CA GLY A 99 4.12 -0.07 -21.61
C GLY A 99 2.60 -0.06 -21.45
N LYS A 100 1.90 -0.77 -22.35
CA LYS A 100 0.45 -0.96 -22.20
C LYS A 100 0.17 -1.73 -20.91
N TYR A 101 -0.63 -1.13 -20.05
CA TYR A 101 -1.03 -1.71 -18.78
C TYR A 101 -2.53 -2.03 -18.82
N LEU A 102 -2.87 -3.29 -18.65
CA LEU A 102 -4.25 -3.74 -18.47
C LEU A 102 -4.26 -4.84 -17.44
N GLN A 103 -4.68 -4.51 -16.22
CA GLN A 103 -4.92 -5.49 -15.17
C GLN A 103 -6.41 -5.80 -15.10
N GLU A 104 -6.75 -7.08 -15.05
CA GLU A 104 -8.14 -7.53 -14.88
C GLU A 104 -8.63 -7.20 -13.47
N TRP A 105 -9.95 -7.24 -13.26
CA TRP A 105 -10.55 -7.10 -11.94
C TRP A 105 -9.99 -8.15 -10.99
N HIS A 106 -9.39 -7.70 -9.90
CA HIS A 106 -8.76 -8.56 -8.89
C HIS A 106 -8.85 -7.92 -7.51
N MET A 107 -8.57 -8.71 -6.48
CA MET A 107 -8.29 -8.23 -5.13
C MET A 107 -6.82 -8.47 -4.84
N ASP A 108 -6.15 -7.52 -4.21
CA ASP A 108 -4.74 -7.71 -3.80
C ASP A 108 -4.58 -8.84 -2.78
N PHE A 109 -5.64 -9.14 -2.02
CA PHE A 109 -5.65 -10.15 -0.96
C PHE A 109 -6.77 -11.17 -1.17
N TYR A 110 -6.54 -12.16 -2.03
CA TYR A 110 -7.44 -13.30 -2.23
C TYR A 110 -7.59 -14.19 -0.99
N GLY A 111 -6.66 -14.08 -0.03
CA GLY A 111 -6.67 -14.83 1.22
C GLY A 111 -7.88 -14.55 2.11
N PHE A 112 -8.50 -13.36 2.03
CA PHE A 112 -9.54 -12.92 2.95
C PHE A 112 -10.68 -13.94 3.18
N TRP A 113 -11.17 -14.57 2.11
CA TRP A 113 -12.26 -15.55 2.20
C TRP A 113 -11.81 -16.93 2.68
N ASN A 114 -10.56 -17.33 2.37
CA ASN A 114 -9.99 -18.61 2.77
C ASN A 114 -9.47 -18.57 4.22
N GLU A 115 -8.88 -17.45 4.61
CA GLU A 115 -8.28 -17.22 5.93
C GLU A 115 -9.36 -17.22 7.03
N LYS A 116 -10.56 -16.71 6.75
CA LYS A 116 -11.69 -16.78 7.70
C LYS A 116 -12.12 -18.22 8.03
N ARG A 117 -11.95 -19.16 7.10
CA ARG A 117 -12.26 -20.59 7.34
C ARG A 117 -11.11 -21.26 8.10
N ALA A 118 -9.88 -20.98 7.71
CA ALA A 118 -8.68 -21.56 8.31
C ALA A 118 -8.41 -21.10 9.75
N THR A 119 -8.88 -19.91 10.16
CA THR A 119 -8.71 -19.45 11.55
C THR A 119 -9.42 -20.34 12.56
N GLY A 120 -10.53 -20.97 12.18
CA GLY A 120 -11.27 -21.91 13.04
C GLY A 120 -10.46 -23.17 13.40
N ASP A 121 -9.46 -23.53 12.58
CA ASP A 121 -8.65 -24.73 12.77
C ASP A 121 -7.44 -24.50 13.71
N HIS A 122 -7.22 -23.25 14.15
CA HIS A 122 -6.02 -22.85 14.89
C HIS A 122 -6.37 -22.04 16.14
N ARG A 123 -5.96 -22.53 17.32
CA ARG A 123 -6.32 -21.96 18.64
C ARG A 123 -5.97 -20.48 18.85
N LEU A 124 -4.98 -19.96 18.13
CA LEU A 124 -4.45 -18.60 18.30
C LEU A 124 -4.51 -17.77 17.01
N ALA A 125 -5.11 -18.29 15.94
CA ALA A 125 -5.24 -17.52 14.71
C ALA A 125 -6.33 -16.45 14.86
N VAL A 126 -6.01 -15.23 14.49
CA VAL A 126 -6.98 -14.14 14.35
C VAL A 126 -7.29 -13.95 12.87
N GLN A 127 -8.50 -13.49 12.55
CA GLN A 127 -8.84 -13.14 11.17
C GLN A 127 -7.88 -12.04 10.69
N PRO A 128 -7.07 -12.29 9.66
CA PRO A 128 -6.20 -11.25 9.12
C PRO A 128 -7.03 -10.22 8.37
N SER A 129 -6.60 -8.97 8.51
CA SER A 129 -7.06 -7.85 7.68
C SER A 129 -5.84 -7.28 6.96
N SER A 130 -6.02 -6.83 5.72
CA SER A 130 -4.97 -6.18 4.94
C SER A 130 -5.53 -4.96 4.24
N ILE A 131 -4.85 -3.83 4.38
CA ILE A 131 -5.21 -2.54 3.78
C ILE A 131 -4.01 -2.07 2.98
N ASN A 132 -4.26 -1.60 1.76
CA ASN A 132 -3.25 -0.97 0.93
C ASN A 132 -3.36 0.55 1.03
N THR A 133 -2.22 1.20 1.16
CA THR A 133 -2.07 2.65 1.03
C THR A 133 -1.21 2.95 -0.18
N THR A 134 -1.80 3.61 -1.17
CA THR A 134 -1.10 3.96 -2.42
C THR A 134 -0.93 5.47 -2.50
N PHE A 135 0.32 5.91 -2.65
CA PHE A 135 0.65 7.27 -3.02
C PHE A 135 0.90 7.33 -4.53
N TYR A 136 0.36 8.33 -5.20
CA TYR A 136 0.44 8.47 -6.66
C TYR A 136 0.45 9.94 -7.08
#